data_AF-A0A4Y8C8X1-F1
#
_entry.id   AF-A0A4Y8C8X1-F1
#
_cell.length_a   1.000
_cell.length_b   1.000
_cell.length_c   1.000
_cell.angle_alpha   90.00
_cell.angle_beta   90.00
_cell.angle_gamma   90.00
#
_symmetry.space_group_name_H-M   'P 1'
#
loop_
_entity.id
_entity.type
_entity.pdbx_description
1 polymer ?
#
loop_
_entity_poly.entity_id
_entity_poly.type
_entity_poly.pdbx_seq_one_letter_code
_entity_poly.pdbx_strand_id
1 'polypeptide(L)'
;STQTCAIIAQKDEDGLKIIGFSKSKTNGVKKGAITNIELASKSIEEAVRSAEMMSGVHYDKVVVSISGAYTKSVDSIGVVNIPNHEIGIKEIHRAVSTAKHT
;
A
#
# COMPACT_ATOMS: atom_id res chain seq x y z
N SER A 1 -7.76 -15.71 -12.82
CA SER A 1 -8.07 -15.92 -11.39
C SER A 1 -7.43 -14.79 -10.60
N THR A 2 -8.22 -14.04 -9.84
CA THR A 2 -7.69 -13.00 -8.96
C THR A 2 -7.48 -13.61 -7.57
N GLN A 3 -6.40 -13.24 -6.89
CA GLN A 3 -6.09 -13.71 -5.54
C GLN A 3 -5.63 -12.54 -4.69
N THR A 4 -5.94 -12.61 -3.40
CA THR A 4 -5.47 -11.69 -2.38
C THR A 4 -4.30 -12.35 -1.66
N CYS A 5 -3.17 -11.65 -1.57
CA CYS A 5 -1.96 -12.15 -0.92
C CYS A 5 -1.62 -11.23 0.25
N ALA A 6 -1.26 -11.81 1.39
CA ALA A 6 -0.72 -11.08 2.52
C ALA A 6 0.68 -11.61 2.84
N ILE A 7 1.62 -10.72 3.16
CA ILE A 7 3.00 -11.04 3.50
C ILE A 7 3.38 -10.20 4.71
N ILE A 8 3.96 -10.86 5.71
CA ILE A 8 4.53 -10.23 6.89
C ILE A 8 6.02 -10.49 6.86
N ALA A 9 6.79 -9.42 6.86
CA ALA A 9 8.24 -9.46 6.87
C ALA A 9 8.78 -8.66 8.05
N GLN A 10 9.84 -9.20 8.66
CA GLN A 10 10.61 -8.54 9.70
C GLN A 10 11.91 -8.03 9.10
N LYS A 11 12.31 -6.81 9.47
CA LYS A 11 13.61 -6.27 9.11
C LYS A 11 14.64 -6.67 10.17
N ASP A 12 15.76 -7.19 9.71
CA ASP A 12 16.94 -7.53 10.50
C ASP A 12 18.19 -6.83 9.92
N GLU A 13 19.36 -7.02 10.53
CA GLU A 13 20.63 -6.44 10.05
C GLU A 13 20.98 -6.87 8.62
N ASP A 14 20.69 -8.12 8.27
CA ASP A 14 20.97 -8.71 6.95
C ASP A 14 19.89 -8.42 5.88
N GLY A 15 18.76 -7.81 6.25
CA GLY A 15 17.70 -7.44 5.31
C GLY A 15 16.28 -7.79 5.77
N LEU A 16 15.40 -8.12 4.82
CA LEU A 16 14.00 -8.45 5.08
C LEU A 16 13.80 -9.97 5.11
N LYS A 17 13.29 -10.48 6.23
CA LYS A 17 12.93 -11.88 6.41
C LYS A 17 11.42 -12.05 6.41
N ILE A 18 10.90 -12.89 5.53
CA ILE A 18 9.48 -13.23 5.52
C ILE A 18 9.20 -14.17 6.69
N ILE A 19 8.29 -13.77 7.58
CA ILE A 19 7.88 -14.54 8.76
C ILE A 19 6.45 -15.06 8.66
N GLY A 20 5.65 -14.53 7.73
CA GLY A 20 4.32 -15.05 7.42
C GLY A 20 3.89 -14.72 6.01
N PHE A 21 3.18 -15.63 5.37
CA PHE A 21 2.57 -15.38 4.06
C PHE A 21 1.27 -16.16 3.91
N SER A 22 0.38 -15.67 3.06
CA SER A 22 -0.86 -16.37 2.73
C SER A 22 -1.38 -15.95 1.36
N LYS A 23 -2.29 -16.77 0.83
CA LYS A 23 -3.03 -16.50 -0.41
C LYS A 23 -4.48 -16.92 -0.21
N SER A 24 -5.43 -16.02 -0.46
CA SER A 24 -6.86 -16.34 -0.53
C SER A 24 -7.38 -16.05 -1.95
N LYS A 25 -8.26 -16.91 -2.45
CA LYS A 25 -8.85 -16.75 -3.78
C LYS A 25 -10.01 -15.75 -3.67
N THR A 26 -10.09 -14.79 -4.59
CA THR A 26 -11.15 -13.77 -4.55
C THR A 26 -12.00 -13.75 -5.81
N ASN A 27 -13.31 -13.70 -5.61
CA ASN A 27 -14.30 -13.44 -6.65
C ASN A 27 -14.83 -11.99 -6.57
N GLY A 28 -14.38 -11.21 -5.59
CA GLY A 28 -14.78 -9.81 -5.42
C GLY A 28 -14.02 -8.83 -6.32
N VAL A 29 -12.95 -9.28 -6.98
CA VAL A 29 -12.11 -8.46 -7.85
C VAL A 29 -12.00 -9.09 -9.24
N LYS A 30 -12.34 -8.31 -10.27
CA LYS A 30 -12.29 -8.73 -11.68
C LYS A 30 -11.60 -7.66 -12.53
N LYS A 31 -10.56 -8.05 -13.28
CA LYS A 31 -9.75 -7.13 -14.10
C LYS A 31 -9.21 -5.91 -13.32
N GLY A 32 -8.87 -6.12 -12.04
CA GLY A 32 -8.36 -5.05 -11.17
C GLY A 32 -9.41 -4.08 -10.62
N ALA A 33 -10.69 -4.27 -10.94
CA ALA A 33 -11.80 -3.52 -10.35
C ALA A 33 -12.52 -4.36 -9.28
N ILE A 34 -12.93 -3.72 -8.19
CA ILE A 34 -13.78 -4.36 -7.17
C ILE A 34 -15.19 -4.47 -7.75
N THR A 35 -15.67 -5.68 -7.96
CA THR A 35 -17.03 -5.97 -8.46
C THR A 35 -17.98 -6.39 -7.35
N ASN A 36 -17.46 -6.86 -6.22
CA ASN A 36 -18.23 -7.17 -5.02
C ASN A 36 -17.36 -6.92 -3.79
N ILE A 37 -17.76 -5.98 -2.94
CA ILE A 37 -16.95 -5.51 -1.82
C ILE A 37 -16.93 -6.51 -0.66
N GLU A 38 -18.03 -7.24 -0.43
CA GLU A 38 -18.14 -8.23 0.63
C GLU A 38 -17.18 -9.42 0.39
N LEU A 39 -17.17 -9.94 -0.84
CA LEU A 39 -16.27 -11.01 -1.25
C LEU A 39 -14.81 -10.56 -1.28
N ALA A 40 -14.55 -9.31 -1.68
CA ALA A 40 -13.20 -8.73 -1.62
C ALA A 40 -12.73 -8.62 -0.17
N SER A 41 -13.55 -8.04 0.70
CA SER A 41 -13.27 -7.88 2.14
C SER A 41 -12.99 -9.22 2.81
N LYS A 42 -13.84 -10.23 2.57
CA LYS A 42 -13.66 -11.57 3.13
C LYS A 42 -12.32 -12.20 2.70
N SER A 43 -11.96 -12.09 1.43
CA SER A 43 -10.68 -12.62 0.94
C SER A 43 -9.46 -11.90 1.53
N ILE A 44 -9.59 -10.60 1.84
CA ILE A 44 -8.55 -9.83 2.53
C ILE A 44 -8.43 -10.32 3.97
N GLU A 45 -9.54 -10.40 4.69
CA GLU A 45 -9.57 -10.88 6.09
C GLU A 45 -8.96 -12.27 6.22
N GLU A 46 -9.33 -13.22 5.36
CA GLU A 46 -8.77 -14.57 5.35
C GLU A 46 -7.25 -14.58 5.11
N ALA A 47 -6.77 -13.80 4.13
CA ALA A 47 -5.35 -13.72 3.83
C ALA A 47 -4.58 -13.10 5.00
N VAL A 48 -5.04 -11.96 5.49
CA VAL A 48 -4.48 -11.24 6.65
C VAL A 48 -4.37 -12.16 7.86
N ARG A 49 -5.47 -12.76 8.30
CA ARG A 49 -5.53 -13.60 9.49
C ARG A 49 -4.62 -14.82 9.37
N SER A 50 -4.54 -15.42 8.18
CA SER A 50 -3.67 -16.57 7.94
C SER A 50 -2.18 -16.19 7.99
N ALA A 51 -1.82 -15.02 7.47
CA ALA A 51 -0.44 -14.52 7.53
C ALA A 51 -0.04 -14.17 8.97
N GLU A 52 -0.94 -13.54 9.74
CA GLU A 52 -0.74 -13.26 11.17
C GLU A 52 -0.52 -14.54 11.96
N MET A 53 -1.40 -15.53 11.79
CA MET A 53 -1.27 -16.83 12.45
C MET A 53 0.05 -17.52 12.13
N MET A 54 0.51 -17.45 10.87
CA MET A 54 1.80 -18.01 10.47
C MET A 54 2.99 -17.25 11.09
N SER A 55 2.89 -15.93 11.21
CA SER A 55 3.95 -15.09 11.76
C SER A 55 4.00 -15.06 13.29
N GLY A 56 2.88 -15.37 13.96
CA GLY A 56 2.73 -15.20 15.41
C GLY A 56 2.68 -13.73 15.86
N VAL A 57 2.51 -12.78 14.94
CA VAL A 57 2.56 -11.34 15.19
C VAL A 57 1.27 -10.69 14.70
N HIS A 58 0.81 -9.67 15.43
CA HIS A 58 -0.31 -8.80 15.05
C HIS A 58 0.21 -7.46 14.53
N TYR A 59 -0.55 -6.80 13.64
CA TYR A 59 -0.14 -5.51 13.07
C TYR A 59 -1.26 -4.47 13.08
N ASP A 60 -0.87 -3.21 13.31
CA ASP A 60 -1.80 -2.06 13.27
C ASP A 60 -1.72 -1.29 11.95
N LYS A 61 -0.63 -1.48 11.19
CA LYS A 61 -0.34 -0.73 9.96
C LYS A 61 0.09 -1.68 8.86
N VAL A 62 -0.48 -1.46 7.68
CA VAL A 62 -0.18 -2.24 6.49
C VAL A 62 0.12 -1.35 5.31
N VAL A 63 0.92 -1.87 4.39
CA VAL A 63 1.05 -1.31 3.05
C VAL A 63 0.21 -2.19 2.12
N VAL A 64 -0.74 -1.56 1.42
CA VAL A 64 -1.61 -2.24 0.47
C VAL A 64 -1.23 -1.88 -0.95
N SER A 65 -1.17 -2.89 -1.81
CA SER A 65 -1.03 -2.69 -3.26
C SER A 65 -2.40 -2.87 -3.91
N ILE A 66 -2.84 -1.85 -4.64
CA ILE A 66 -4.14 -1.84 -5.34
C ILE A 66 -3.90 -1.94 -6.84
N SER A 67 -4.80 -2.61 -7.56
CA SER A 67 -4.74 -2.69 -9.01
C SER A 67 -4.99 -1.32 -9.65
N GLY A 68 -4.16 -0.96 -10.64
CA GLY A 68 -4.24 0.31 -11.36
C GLY A 68 -5.33 0.40 -12.43
N ALA A 69 -6.46 -0.32 -12.29
CA ALA A 69 -7.47 -0.44 -13.35
C ALA A 69 -8.07 0.91 -13.78
N TYR A 70 -8.08 1.89 -12.87
CA TYR A 70 -8.54 3.26 -13.12
C TYR A 70 -7.50 4.32 -12.75
N THR A 71 -6.27 3.93 -12.42
CA THR A 71 -5.23 4.89 -12.04
C THR A 71 -4.67 5.57 -13.28
N LYS A 72 -4.54 6.90 -13.22
CA LYS A 72 -3.84 7.69 -14.22
C LYS A 72 -2.59 8.30 -13.59
N SER A 73 -1.51 8.33 -14.36
CA SER A 73 -0.34 9.15 -14.02
C SER A 73 -0.51 10.51 -14.67
N VAL A 74 -0.19 11.56 -13.93
CA VAL A 74 -0.20 12.94 -14.42
C VAL A 74 1.09 13.59 -13.93
N ASP A 75 1.77 14.30 -14.82
CA ASP A 75 2.90 15.12 -14.45
C ASP A 75 2.39 16.41 -13.83
N SER A 76 2.86 16.74 -12.62
CA SER A 76 2.46 17.94 -11.91
C SER A 76 3.66 18.64 -11.28
N ILE A 77 3.61 19.97 -11.25
CA ILE A 77 4.71 20.83 -10.82
C ILE A 77 4.25 21.67 -9.63
N GLY A 78 4.94 21.54 -8.50
CA GLY A 78 4.71 22.33 -7.31
C GLY A 78 5.84 23.33 -7.06
N VAL A 79 5.52 24.62 -7.00
CA VAL A 79 6.49 25.69 -6.73
C VAL A 79 6.25 26.28 -5.35
N VAL A 80 7.31 26.48 -4.57
CA VAL A 80 7.26 27.07 -3.22
C VAL A 80 8.35 28.13 -3.09
N ASN A 81 8.00 29.27 -2.50
CA ASN A 81 8.96 30.33 -2.18
C ASN A 81 9.77 29.97 -0.92
N ILE A 82 11.09 30.13 -0.98
CA ILE A 82 12.04 29.83 0.10
C ILE A 82 12.66 31.13 0.62
N PRO A 83 12.08 31.75 1.67
CA PRO A 83 12.52 33.06 2.14
C PRO A 83 13.91 33.06 2.79
N ASN A 84 14.29 31.97 3.47
CA ASN A 84 15.56 31.87 4.20
C ASN A 84 16.68 31.18 3.41
N HIS A 85 16.47 30.92 2.11
CA HIS A 85 17.41 30.21 1.21
C HIS A 85 17.89 28.82 1.67
N GLU A 86 17.33 28.28 2.75
CA GLU A 86 17.60 26.93 3.26
C GLU A 86 16.50 25.97 2.81
N ILE A 87 16.90 24.79 2.33
CA ILE A 87 15.98 23.75 1.87
C ILE A 87 15.98 22.63 2.90
N GLY A 88 14.93 22.58 3.71
CA GLY A 88 14.68 21.49 4.64
C GLY A 88 13.59 20.53 4.17
N ILE A 89 13.33 19.50 4.98
CA ILE A 89 12.25 18.52 4.77
C ILE A 89 10.89 19.23 4.65
N LYS A 90 10.70 20.34 5.38
CA LYS A 90 9.48 21.13 5.37
C LYS A 90 9.23 21.76 4.00
N GLU A 91 10.24 22.35 3.36
CA GLU A 91 10.12 22.97 2.04
C GLU A 91 9.83 21.90 0.97
N ILE A 92 10.49 20.73 1.05
CA ILE A 92 10.22 19.59 0.17
C ILE A 92 8.77 19.12 0.32
N HIS A 93 8.28 18.94 1.55
CA HIS A 93 6.90 18.55 1.82
C HIS A 93 5.89 19.57 1.27
N ARG A 94 6.21 20.87 1.36
CA ARG A 94 5.37 21.94 0.78
C ARG A 94 5.34 21.85 -0.74
N ALA A 95 6.48 21.66 -1.40
CA ALA A 95 6.54 21.54 -2.86
C ALA A 95 5.74 20.33 -3.37
N VAL A 96 5.89 19.18 -2.71
CA VAL A 96 5.10 17.97 -3.01
C VAL A 96 3.60 18.21 -2.78
N SER A 97 3.24 18.93 -1.71
CA SER A 97 1.83 19.25 -1.42
C SER A 97 1.22 20.16 -2.49
N THR A 98 1.97 21.15 -2.99
CA THR A 98 1.51 22.01 -4.09
C THR A 98 1.31 21.22 -5.38
N ALA A 99 2.23 20.31 -5.72
CA ALA A 99 2.12 19.44 -6.89
C ALA A 99 0.92 18.48 -6.84
N LYS A 100 0.41 18.13 -5.64
CA LYS A 100 -0.78 17.27 -5.53
C LYS A 100 -2.10 17.96 -5.94
N HIS A 101 -2.11 19.29 -6.03
CA HIS A 101 -3.31 20.09 -6.28
C HIS A 101 -3.37 20.73 -7.67
N THR A 102 -2.39 20.45 -8.53
CA THR A 102 -2.31 20.95 -9.92
C THR A 102 -2.50 19.78 -10.87
#